data_AF-A0A1E4SMN8-F1
#
_entry.id   AF-A0A1E4SMN8-F1
#
_cell.length_a   1.000
_cell.length_b   1.000
_cell.length_c   1.000
_cell.angle_alpha   90.00
_cell.angle_beta   90.00
_cell.angle_gamma   90.00
#
_symmetry.space_group_name_H-M   'P 1'
#
loop_
_entity.id
_entity.type
_entity.pdbx_description
1 polymer ?
#
loop_
_entity_poly.entity_id
_entity_poly.type
_entity_poly.pdbx_seq_one_letter_code
_entity_poly.pdbx_strand_id
1 'polypeptide(L)'
;MVKSRSEEKIRFGVLDIVRILGGILAFNALLSWWFTSTGTWGYRGRWIDPRYVKFKFSPGYLNLTIAELALYNGSDPKLPIYVAINGSVYDVTKSPGIYGPGGSYHKVSGKDSARVFVTGCLMKEDEFTYDLRGLDQDEAAYDILQWQQYFHNSERYWYVGSVQHDPLTGDPPAPCDHIKYPGRSV
;
A
#
# COMPACT_ATOMS: atom_id res chain seq x y z
N MET A 1 17.78 -2.45 -72.32
CA MET A 1 18.60 -2.98 -71.21
C MET A 1 18.00 -2.48 -69.91
N VAL A 2 17.01 -3.20 -69.38
CA VAL A 2 16.29 -2.81 -68.14
C VAL A 2 17.13 -3.29 -66.97
N LYS A 3 17.71 -2.36 -66.22
CA LYS A 3 18.50 -2.64 -65.02
C LYS A 3 17.55 -3.24 -63.98
N SER A 4 17.63 -4.56 -63.78
CA SER A 4 16.91 -5.26 -62.72
C SER A 4 17.23 -4.58 -61.40
N ARG A 5 16.24 -3.86 -60.86
CA ARG A 5 16.31 -3.20 -59.57
C ARG A 5 16.25 -4.31 -58.54
N SER A 6 17.40 -4.71 -58.02
CA SER A 6 17.49 -5.63 -56.88
C SER A 6 16.63 -5.06 -55.76
N GLU A 7 15.52 -5.74 -55.47
CA GLU A 7 14.77 -5.53 -54.22
C GLU A 7 15.71 -5.93 -53.07
N GLU A 8 16.37 -4.94 -52.46
CA GLU A 8 17.01 -5.12 -51.17
C GLU A 8 15.93 -5.52 -50.17
N LYS A 9 15.81 -6.82 -49.90
CA LYS A 9 15.00 -7.33 -48.81
C LYS A 9 15.58 -6.77 -47.51
N ILE A 10 14.96 -5.71 -46.99
CA ILE A 10 15.26 -5.14 -45.68
C ILE A 10 15.13 -6.27 -44.65
N ARG A 11 16.26 -6.75 -44.13
CA ARG A 11 16.30 -7.78 -43.09
C ARG A 11 16.12 -7.08 -41.75
N PHE A 12 14.88 -6.98 -41.29
CA PHE A 12 14.58 -6.50 -39.95
C PHE A 12 15.12 -7.47 -38.91
N GLY A 13 16.13 -7.03 -38.15
CA GLY A 13 16.69 -7.80 -37.06
C GLY A 13 16.00 -7.53 -35.72
N VAL A 14 16.22 -8.42 -34.75
CA VAL A 14 15.80 -8.21 -33.35
C VAL A 14 16.38 -6.90 -32.79
N LEU A 15 17.60 -6.55 -33.19
CA LEU A 15 18.24 -5.30 -32.77
C LEU A 15 17.50 -4.05 -33.30
N ASP A 16 16.95 -4.10 -34.51
CA ASP A 16 16.18 -2.99 -35.08
C ASP A 16 14.85 -2.82 -34.34
N ILE A 17 14.20 -3.93 -33.99
CA ILE A 17 12.98 -3.92 -33.16
C ILE A 17 13.27 -3.29 -31.79
N VAL A 18 14.35 -3.71 -31.11
CA VAL A 18 14.74 -3.16 -29.81
C VAL A 18 15.04 -1.66 -29.89
N ARG A 19 15.76 -1.21 -30.93
CA ARG A 19 16.06 0.21 -31.14
C ARG A 19 14.81 1.04 -31.40
N ILE A 20 13.90 0.55 -32.25
CA ILE A 20 12.64 1.24 -32.57
C ILE A 20 11.77 1.34 -31.33
N LEU A 21 11.56 0.24 -30.60
CA LEU A 21 10.80 0.24 -29.35
C LEU A 21 11.43 1.16 -28.31
N GLY A 22 12.75 1.13 -28.16
CA GLY A 22 13.49 2.04 -27.29
C GLY A 22 13.30 3.51 -27.66
N GLY A 23 13.35 3.83 -28.96
CA GLY A 23 13.09 5.18 -29.47
C GLY A 23 11.66 5.64 -29.22
N ILE A 24 10.66 4.78 -29.44
CA ILE A 24 9.24 5.06 -29.15
C ILE A 24 9.05 5.32 -27.65
N LEU A 25 9.66 4.50 -26.78
CA LEU A 25 9.58 4.67 -25.33
C LEU A 25 10.26 5.97 -24.87
N ALA A 26 11.43 6.29 -25.41
CA ALA A 26 12.13 7.54 -25.10
C ALA A 26 11.33 8.76 -25.55
N PHE A 27 10.75 8.73 -26.76
CA PHE A 27 9.88 9.79 -27.26
C PHE A 27 8.60 9.92 -26.43
N ASN A 28 7.98 8.81 -26.03
CA ASN A 28 6.83 8.81 -25.13
C ASN A 28 7.16 9.45 -23.77
N ALA A 29 8.32 9.12 -23.19
CA ALA A 29 8.78 9.71 -21.94
C ALA A 29 9.10 11.21 -22.09
N LEU A 30 9.65 11.65 -23.23
CA LEU A 30 9.89 13.06 -23.52
C LEU A 30 8.59 13.85 -23.67
N LEU A 31 7.60 13.30 -24.38
CA LEU A 31 6.25 13.88 -24.46
C LEU A 31 5.62 13.98 -23.08
N SER A 32 5.73 12.91 -22.31
CA SER A 32 5.22 12.87 -20.96
C SER A 32 5.84 13.95 -20.07
N TRP A 33 7.16 14.09 -20.14
CA TRP A 33 7.91 15.10 -19.40
C TRP A 33 7.52 16.52 -19.82
N TRP A 34 7.33 16.76 -21.12
CA TRP A 34 6.88 18.05 -21.65
C TRP A 34 5.52 18.48 -21.08
N PHE A 35 4.56 17.56 -20.98
CA PHE A 35 3.19 17.89 -20.53
C PHE A 35 2.98 17.78 -19.02
N THR A 36 3.61 16.80 -18.37
CA THR A 36 3.32 16.45 -16.97
C THR A 36 4.50 16.67 -16.03
N SER A 37 5.67 17.08 -16.55
CA SER A 37 6.93 17.12 -15.80
C SER A 37 7.32 15.78 -15.16
N THR A 38 6.76 14.67 -15.67
CA THR A 38 7.06 13.30 -15.23
C THR A 38 7.27 12.43 -16.46
N GLY A 39 8.07 11.36 -16.35
CA GLY A 39 8.25 10.40 -17.44
C GLY A 39 7.12 9.38 -17.61
N THR A 40 6.11 9.41 -16.73
CA THR A 40 5.08 8.36 -16.57
C THR A 40 3.64 8.90 -16.67
N TRP A 41 3.46 10.03 -17.34
CA TRP A 41 2.18 10.69 -17.60
C TRP A 41 1.42 11.05 -16.32
N GLY A 42 2.17 11.48 -15.31
CA GLY A 42 1.65 11.80 -13.99
C GLY A 42 1.27 10.58 -13.17
N TYR A 43 1.53 9.35 -13.64
CA TYR A 43 1.26 8.13 -12.87
C TYR A 43 2.07 8.12 -11.59
N ARG A 44 1.39 8.02 -10.45
CA ARG A 44 1.99 8.03 -9.10
C ARG A 44 1.75 6.74 -8.32
N GLY A 45 1.25 5.70 -8.97
CA GLY A 45 0.90 4.45 -8.30
C GLY A 45 2.08 3.58 -7.90
N ARG A 46 1.77 2.40 -7.35
CA ARG A 46 2.75 1.50 -6.70
C ARG A 46 3.72 0.85 -7.68
N TRP A 47 3.37 0.70 -8.96
CA TRP A 47 4.25 0.05 -9.94
C TRP A 47 5.52 0.83 -10.28
N ILE A 48 5.55 2.14 -10.01
CA ILE A 48 6.77 2.96 -10.13
C ILE A 48 7.53 3.06 -8.80
N ASP A 49 7.01 2.48 -7.72
CA ASP A 49 7.69 2.43 -6.43
C ASP A 49 8.66 1.25 -6.40
N PRO A 50 9.98 1.48 -6.24
CA PRO A 50 10.95 0.39 -6.22
C PRO A 50 10.71 -0.59 -5.07
N ARG A 51 10.09 -0.16 -3.96
CA ARG A 51 9.76 -1.03 -2.82
C ARG A 51 8.69 -2.05 -3.17
N TYR A 52 7.65 -1.62 -3.87
CA TYR A 52 6.59 -2.51 -4.32
C TYR A 52 7.09 -3.49 -5.37
N VAL A 53 7.89 -3.03 -6.33
CA VAL A 53 8.51 -3.90 -7.34
C VAL A 53 9.39 -4.94 -6.66
N LYS A 54 10.29 -4.51 -5.75
CA LYS A 54 11.13 -5.42 -4.95
C LYS A 54 10.28 -6.43 -4.18
N PHE A 55 9.23 -5.98 -3.49
CA PHE A 55 8.31 -6.85 -2.76
C PHE A 55 7.64 -7.88 -3.69
N LYS A 56 7.12 -7.45 -4.84
CA LYS A 56 6.41 -8.32 -5.78
C LYS A 56 7.28 -9.44 -6.36
N PHE A 57 8.58 -9.20 -6.48
CA PHE A 57 9.56 -10.19 -6.94
C PHE A 57 10.32 -10.89 -5.81
N SER A 58 10.10 -10.52 -4.56
CA SER A 58 10.65 -11.22 -3.40
C SER A 58 9.77 -12.43 -3.05
N PRO A 59 10.36 -13.59 -2.71
CA PRO A 59 9.58 -14.76 -2.32
C PRO A 59 9.00 -14.59 -0.91
N GLY A 60 7.70 -14.84 -0.77
CA GLY A 60 7.02 -14.98 0.51
C GLY A 60 6.28 -13.74 0.99
N TYR A 61 5.14 -13.99 1.65
CA TYR A 61 4.43 -12.97 2.44
C TYR A 61 5.03 -12.93 3.85
N LEU A 62 5.03 -11.74 4.45
CA LEU A 62 5.47 -11.58 5.84
C LEU A 62 4.47 -12.28 6.77
N ASN A 63 4.97 -12.93 7.81
CA ASN A 63 4.15 -13.42 8.92
C ASN A 63 4.81 -12.95 10.21
N LEU A 64 4.23 -11.91 10.82
CA LEU A 64 4.83 -11.18 11.95
C LEU A 64 4.11 -11.52 13.24
N THR A 65 4.82 -11.48 14.36
CA THR A 65 4.22 -11.35 15.70
C THR A 65 3.85 -9.89 15.97
N ILE A 66 3.02 -9.64 16.99
CA ILE A 66 2.71 -8.27 17.44
C ILE A 66 3.99 -7.50 17.81
N ALA A 67 4.95 -8.17 18.48
CA ALA A 67 6.21 -7.57 18.89
C ALA A 67 7.10 -7.18 17.68
N GLU A 68 7.14 -8.03 16.65
CA GLU A 68 7.86 -7.70 15.41
C GLU A 68 7.18 -6.58 14.64
N LEU A 69 5.84 -6.58 14.57
CA LEU A 69 5.08 -5.52 13.91
C LEU A 69 5.36 -4.14 14.54
N ALA A 70 5.52 -4.08 15.87
CA ALA A 70 5.79 -2.84 16.62
C ALA A 70 7.07 -2.11 16.18
N LEU A 71 8.02 -2.82 15.57
CA LEU A 71 9.26 -2.23 15.03
C LEU A 71 9.00 -1.35 13.79
N TYR A 72 7.90 -1.59 13.08
CA TYR A 72 7.55 -0.91 11.82
C TYR A 72 6.63 0.30 12.04
N ASN A 73 6.85 1.04 13.13
CA ASN A 73 6.06 2.22 13.49
C ASN A 73 6.53 3.53 12.81
N GLY A 74 7.60 3.46 12.01
CA GLY A 74 8.17 4.62 11.30
C GLY A 74 9.16 5.47 12.09
N SER A 75 9.52 5.08 13.31
CA SER A 75 10.58 5.76 14.08
C SER A 75 11.97 5.51 13.52
N ASP A 76 12.21 4.31 12.97
CA ASP A 76 13.44 4.01 12.23
C ASP A 76 13.25 4.31 10.73
N PRO A 77 13.96 5.30 10.15
CA PRO A 77 13.85 5.63 8.74
C PRO A 77 14.37 4.53 7.79
N LYS A 78 15.08 3.52 8.31
CA LYS A 78 15.56 2.36 7.53
C LYS A 78 14.49 1.28 7.38
N LEU A 79 13.47 1.30 8.22
CA LEU A 79 12.38 0.32 8.19
C LEU A 79 11.17 0.89 7.44
N PRO A 80 10.38 0.03 6.77
CA PRO A 80 9.08 0.43 6.25
C PRO A 80 8.11 0.74 7.40
N ILE A 81 7.03 1.44 7.08
CA ILE A 81 5.93 1.75 8.00
C ILE A 81 4.79 0.79 7.69
N TYR A 82 4.38 0.00 8.67
CA TYR A 82 3.29 -0.96 8.53
C TYR A 82 2.09 -0.58 9.38
N VAL A 83 0.91 -0.89 8.87
CA VAL A 83 -0.37 -0.83 9.59
C VAL A 83 -1.05 -2.17 9.41
N ALA A 84 -1.55 -2.74 10.51
CA ALA A 84 -2.31 -3.97 10.45
C ALA A 84 -3.79 -3.72 10.78
N ILE A 85 -4.65 -4.47 10.09
CA ILE A 85 -6.10 -4.43 10.25
C ILE A 85 -6.61 -5.87 10.24
N ASN A 86 -6.97 -6.34 11.42
CA ASN A 86 -7.58 -7.64 11.65
C ASN A 86 -6.74 -8.78 11.01
N GLY A 87 -5.46 -8.82 11.36
CA GLY A 87 -4.50 -9.80 10.91
C GLY A 87 -3.84 -9.49 9.57
N SER A 88 -4.37 -8.54 8.77
CA SER A 88 -3.79 -8.17 7.46
C SER A 88 -2.84 -6.97 7.58
N VAL A 89 -1.61 -7.11 7.09
CA VAL A 89 -0.56 -6.09 7.19
C VAL A 89 -0.36 -5.38 5.84
N TYR A 90 -0.32 -4.05 5.87
CA TYR A 90 -0.15 -3.18 4.70
C TYR A 90 1.06 -2.28 4.83
N ASP A 91 1.79 -2.12 3.73
CA ASP A 91 2.87 -1.13 3.60
C ASP A 91 2.30 0.26 3.31
N VAL A 92 2.49 1.16 4.26
CA VAL A 92 2.06 2.57 4.18
C VAL A 92 3.22 3.55 4.12
N THR A 93 4.43 3.05 3.85
CA THR A 93 5.70 3.82 3.83
C THR A 93 5.69 4.94 2.78
N LYS A 94 4.75 4.93 1.81
CA LYS A 94 4.57 6.03 0.84
C LYS A 94 3.88 7.26 1.44
N SER A 95 3.37 7.20 2.67
CA SER A 95 2.70 8.33 3.34
C SER A 95 3.21 8.56 4.77
N PRO A 96 4.53 8.87 4.93
CA PRO A 96 5.13 9.09 6.25
C PRO A 96 4.57 10.33 6.97
N GLY A 97 4.07 11.35 6.26
CA GLY A 97 3.40 12.49 6.90
C GLY A 97 2.04 12.15 7.54
N ILE A 98 1.49 10.97 7.25
CA ILE A 98 0.21 10.48 7.78
C ILE A 98 0.46 9.44 8.87
N TYR A 99 1.31 8.45 8.57
CA TYR A 99 1.55 7.28 9.42
C TYR A 99 2.90 7.29 10.14
N GLY A 100 3.86 8.12 9.74
CA GLY A 100 5.14 8.26 10.43
C GLY A 100 5.05 9.17 11.66
N PRO A 101 6.14 9.30 12.44
CA PRO A 101 6.19 10.15 13.62
C PRO A 101 5.69 11.58 13.34
N GLY A 102 4.76 12.07 14.16
CA GLY A 102 4.13 13.39 13.99
C GLY A 102 2.95 13.44 13.01
N GLY A 103 2.65 12.35 12.29
CA GLY A 103 1.47 12.25 11.45
C GLY A 103 0.17 12.06 12.25
N SER A 104 -0.97 12.43 11.67
CA SER A 104 -2.27 12.35 12.37
C SER A 104 -2.70 10.91 12.70
N TYR A 105 -2.18 9.92 11.98
CA TYR A 105 -2.48 8.50 12.15
C TYR A 105 -1.26 7.69 12.62
N HIS A 106 -0.22 8.33 13.17
CA HIS A 106 1.00 7.62 13.60
C HIS A 106 0.75 6.55 14.65
N LYS A 107 -0.31 6.69 15.47
CA LYS A 107 -0.64 5.74 16.56
C LYS A 107 -1.04 4.35 16.08
N VAL A 108 -1.53 4.21 14.83
CA VAL A 108 -1.87 2.90 14.24
C VAL A 108 -0.66 2.20 13.61
N SER A 109 0.45 2.90 13.44
CA SER A 109 1.65 2.36 12.81
C SER A 109 2.37 1.38 13.72
N GLY A 110 2.77 0.24 13.18
CA GLY A 110 3.36 -0.86 13.93
C GLY A 110 2.37 -1.59 14.85
N LYS A 111 1.06 -1.42 14.65
CA LYS A 111 0.03 -2.09 15.44
C LYS A 111 -1.04 -2.72 14.55
N ASP A 112 -1.71 -3.73 15.09
CA ASP A 112 -3.04 -4.12 14.61
C ASP A 112 -4.09 -3.34 15.38
N SER A 113 -4.70 -2.37 14.73
CA SER A 113 -5.66 -1.45 15.33
C SER A 113 -7.05 -1.65 14.74
N ALA A 114 -7.45 -2.90 14.42
CA ALA A 114 -8.76 -3.20 13.83
C ALA A 114 -9.92 -2.49 14.53
N ARG A 115 -9.90 -2.44 15.87
CA ARG A 115 -10.96 -1.80 16.67
C ARG A 115 -11.08 -0.31 16.37
N VAL A 116 -9.98 0.44 16.37
CA VAL A 116 -10.02 1.88 16.07
C VAL A 116 -10.51 2.17 14.65
N PHE A 117 -10.25 1.26 13.70
CA PHE A 117 -10.76 1.38 12.33
C PHE A 117 -12.29 1.23 12.24
N VAL A 118 -12.89 0.51 13.18
CA VAL A 118 -14.36 0.42 13.32
C VAL A 118 -14.88 1.63 14.09
N THR A 119 -14.33 1.90 15.27
CA THR A 119 -14.89 2.90 16.20
C THR A 119 -14.52 4.35 15.89
N GLY A 120 -13.44 4.58 15.15
CA GLY A 120 -12.86 5.90 14.84
C GLY A 120 -12.27 6.65 16.04
N CYS A 121 -12.10 5.97 17.19
CA CYS A 121 -11.71 6.58 18.46
C CYS A 121 -10.19 6.76 18.62
N LEU A 122 -9.58 7.61 17.80
CA LEU A 122 -8.12 7.86 17.78
C LEU A 122 -7.56 8.52 19.06
N MET A 123 -8.42 9.04 19.92
CA MET A 123 -8.03 9.72 21.17
C MET A 123 -7.84 8.76 22.35
N LYS A 124 -8.33 7.53 22.25
CA LYS A 124 -8.34 6.55 23.34
C LYS A 124 -7.29 5.48 23.09
N GLU A 125 -6.32 5.32 24.00
CA GLU A 125 -5.18 4.41 23.77
C GLU A 125 -5.56 2.92 23.77
N ASP A 126 -6.61 2.53 24.50
CA ASP A 126 -7.10 1.15 24.57
C ASP A 126 -7.86 0.72 23.30
N GLU A 127 -8.17 1.65 22.39
CA GLU A 127 -8.81 1.34 21.10
C GLU A 127 -7.81 0.87 20.03
N PHE A 128 -6.49 1.05 20.25
CA PHE A 128 -5.44 0.60 19.33
C PHE A 128 -5.13 -0.89 19.49
N THR A 129 -6.16 -1.71 19.30
CA THR A 129 -6.13 -3.17 19.48
C THR A 129 -6.89 -3.88 18.36
N TYR A 130 -6.65 -5.19 18.22
CA TYR A 130 -7.42 -6.08 17.35
C TYR A 130 -8.67 -6.65 18.05
N ASP A 131 -8.92 -6.29 19.31
CA ASP A 131 -10.09 -6.76 20.07
C ASP A 131 -11.41 -6.09 19.63
N LEU A 132 -12.24 -6.85 18.92
CA LEU A 132 -13.56 -6.41 18.43
C LEU A 132 -14.71 -6.81 19.37
N ARG A 133 -14.43 -7.41 20.54
CA ARG A 133 -15.46 -7.77 21.52
C ARG A 133 -16.14 -6.49 22.03
N GLY A 134 -17.44 -6.59 22.29
CA GLY A 134 -18.25 -5.45 22.76
C GLY A 134 -18.66 -4.46 21.66
N LEU A 135 -18.28 -4.70 20.41
CA LEU A 135 -18.82 -4.00 19.24
C LEU A 135 -19.92 -4.82 18.57
N ASP A 136 -20.76 -4.15 17.77
CA ASP A 136 -21.64 -4.85 16.84
C ASP A 136 -20.80 -5.62 15.80
N GLN A 137 -21.00 -6.93 15.71
CA GLN A 137 -20.14 -7.81 14.92
C GLN A 137 -20.37 -7.66 13.42
N ASP A 138 -21.61 -7.38 13.02
CA ASP A 138 -21.95 -7.18 11.60
C ASP A 138 -21.37 -5.86 11.09
N GLU A 139 -21.52 -4.78 11.86
CA GLU A 139 -20.90 -3.49 11.56
C GLU A 139 -19.36 -3.58 11.56
N ALA A 140 -18.76 -4.21 12.58
CA ALA A 140 -17.32 -4.36 12.65
C ALA A 140 -16.75 -5.16 11.47
N ALA A 141 -17.40 -6.26 11.07
CA ALA A 141 -16.99 -7.05 9.92
C ALA A 141 -17.09 -6.26 8.61
N TYR A 142 -18.16 -5.48 8.43
CA TYR A 142 -18.34 -4.61 7.28
C TYR A 142 -17.26 -3.54 7.20
N ASP A 143 -17.02 -2.80 8.29
CA ASP A 143 -16.04 -1.71 8.32
C ASP A 143 -14.61 -2.22 8.12
N ILE A 144 -14.25 -3.36 8.73
CA ILE A 144 -12.94 -3.99 8.51
C ILE A 144 -12.75 -4.35 7.04
N LEU A 145 -13.72 -5.01 6.41
CA LEU A 145 -13.64 -5.36 5.01
C LEU A 145 -13.48 -4.11 4.14
N GLN A 146 -14.23 -3.06 4.45
CA GLN A 146 -14.19 -1.78 3.77
C GLN A 146 -12.83 -1.06 3.91
N TRP A 147 -12.16 -1.18 5.04
CA TRP A 147 -10.80 -0.66 5.23
C TRP A 147 -9.75 -1.53 4.54
N GLN A 148 -9.84 -2.85 4.66
CA GLN A 148 -8.95 -3.77 3.97
C GLN A 148 -9.01 -3.56 2.43
N GLN A 149 -10.21 -3.36 1.87
CA GLN A 149 -10.39 -3.00 0.47
C GLN A 149 -9.74 -1.67 0.10
N TYR A 150 -9.89 -0.64 0.96
CA TYR A 150 -9.23 0.66 0.74
C TYR A 150 -7.70 0.51 0.63
N PHE A 151 -7.06 -0.20 1.57
CA PHE A 151 -5.61 -0.40 1.52
C PHE A 151 -5.18 -1.30 0.36
N HIS A 152 -5.96 -2.35 0.05
CA HIS A 152 -5.65 -3.26 -1.04
C HIS A 152 -5.71 -2.59 -2.42
N ASN A 153 -6.73 -1.75 -2.63
CA ASN A 153 -6.97 -1.06 -3.89
C ASN A 153 -6.22 0.28 -4.01
N SER A 154 -5.53 0.70 -2.95
CA SER A 154 -4.73 1.92 -2.95
C SER A 154 -3.64 1.85 -4.02
N GLU A 155 -3.47 2.96 -4.75
CA GLU A 155 -2.33 3.15 -5.62
C GLU A 155 -1.02 3.36 -4.83
N ARG A 156 -1.11 3.70 -3.54
CA ARG A 156 0.04 4.05 -2.70
C ARG A 156 0.46 2.94 -1.74
N TYR A 157 -0.47 2.04 -1.40
CA TYR A 157 -0.28 1.01 -0.38
C TYR A 157 -0.46 -0.38 -0.99
N TRP A 158 0.02 -1.41 -0.30
CA TRP A 158 -0.16 -2.79 -0.72
C TRP A 158 -0.08 -3.75 0.46
N TYR A 159 -0.73 -4.90 0.32
CA TYR A 159 -0.66 -5.99 1.29
C TYR A 159 0.74 -6.62 1.27
N VAL A 160 1.33 -6.79 2.46
CA VAL A 160 2.66 -7.39 2.62
C VAL A 160 2.65 -8.73 3.35
N GLY A 161 1.59 -9.03 4.11
CA GLY A 161 1.54 -10.25 4.89
C GLY A 161 0.52 -10.21 6.02
N SER A 162 0.71 -11.10 6.99
CA SER A 162 -0.18 -11.25 8.13
C SER A 162 0.52 -10.98 9.46
N VAL A 163 -0.26 -10.65 10.48
CA VAL A 163 0.18 -10.59 11.88
C VAL A 163 -0.56 -11.64 12.69
N GLN A 164 0.16 -12.32 13.58
CA GLN A 164 -0.38 -13.33 14.50
C GLN A 164 -0.99 -12.63 15.71
N HIS A 165 -2.20 -13.04 16.06
CA HIS A 165 -2.88 -12.58 17.27
C HIS A 165 -2.65 -13.55 18.39
N ASP A 166 -2.23 -13.01 19.53
CA ASP A 166 -2.26 -13.77 20.78
C ASP A 166 -3.72 -13.93 21.24
N PRO A 167 -4.03 -14.94 22.07
CA PRO A 167 -5.36 -15.05 22.65
C PRO A 167 -5.71 -13.80 23.45
N LEU A 168 -6.90 -13.24 23.21
CA LEU A 168 -7.38 -12.08 23.95
C LEU A 168 -7.55 -12.42 25.43
N THR A 169 -6.86 -11.68 26.30
CA THR A 169 -6.95 -11.82 27.76
C THR A 169 -7.61 -10.61 28.39
N GLY A 170 -8.46 -10.81 29.40
CA GLY A 170 -9.10 -9.74 30.14
C GLY A 170 -10.38 -9.20 29.50
N ASP A 171 -10.90 -8.13 30.10
CA ASP A 171 -12.14 -7.47 29.68
C ASP A 171 -11.93 -6.66 28.40
N PRO A 172 -12.94 -6.60 27.52
CA PRO A 172 -12.85 -5.79 26.31
C PRO A 172 -12.73 -4.30 26.64
N PRO A 173 -12.13 -3.50 25.75
CA PRO A 173 -12.08 -2.05 25.92
C PRO A 173 -13.48 -1.46 26.10
N ALA A 174 -13.61 -0.52 27.04
CA ALA A 174 -14.89 0.14 27.27
C ALA A 174 -15.34 0.86 25.99
N PRO A 175 -16.65 0.82 25.64
CA PRO A 175 -17.15 1.52 24.46
C PRO A 175 -16.76 3.00 24.50
N CYS A 176 -16.26 3.51 23.37
CA CYS A 176 -16.13 4.94 23.15
C CYS A 176 -17.39 5.48 22.45
N ASP A 177 -17.55 6.81 22.45
CA ASP A 177 -18.55 7.44 21.59
C ASP A 177 -18.14 7.21 20.13
N HIS A 178 -18.90 6.39 19.41
CA HIS A 178 -18.56 5.94 18.08
C HIS A 178 -18.56 7.13 17.11
N ILE A 179 -17.37 7.50 16.62
CA ILE A 179 -17.19 8.56 15.64
C ILE A 179 -16.79 7.91 14.32
N LYS A 180 -17.73 7.76 13.37
CA LYS A 180 -17.37 7.30 12.02
C LYS A 180 -16.35 8.22 11.39
N TYR A 181 -15.35 7.65 10.71
CA TYR A 181 -14.28 8.42 10.09
C TYR A 181 -14.82 9.49 9.14
N PRO A 182 -14.33 10.74 9.23
CA PRO A 182 -14.81 11.82 8.38
C PRO A 182 -14.55 11.50 6.91
N GLY A 183 -15.62 11.47 6.10
CA GLY A 183 -15.54 11.25 4.64
C GLY A 183 -16.06 9.89 4.15
N ARG A 184 -16.58 9.01 5.02
CA ARG A 184 -17.27 7.78 4.61
C ARG A 184 -18.71 7.79 5.15
N SER A 185 -19.64 8.29 4.34
CA SER A 185 -21.07 8.13 4.61
C SER A 185 -21.47 6.67 4.39
N VAL A 186 -22.26 6.14 5.34
CA VAL A 186 -22.92 4.83 5.27
C VAL A 186 -23.82 4.75 4.03
#